data_AF-A0A2T7NGT6-F1
#
_entry.id   AF-A0A2T7NGT6-F1
#
_cell.length_a   1.000
_cell.length_b   1.000
_cell.length_c   1.000
_cell.angle_alpha   90.00
_cell.angle_beta   90.00
_cell.angle_gamma   90.00
#
_symmetry.space_group_name_H-M   'P 1'
#
loop_
_entity.id
_entity.type
_entity.pdbx_description
1 polymer ?
#
loop_
_entity_poly.entity_id
_entity_poly.type
_entity_poly.pdbx_seq_one_letter_code
_entity_poly.pdbx_strand_id
1 'polypeptide(L)'
;MGGSESKGSDHKATLHFPEEEKPLVIQLFYRISHGKKYFTREEFRHFSHSALDLIVADRLFDFFLSGKHHQRSGHAEGEVDHHQFVNQLAFILKGGVQEQAHMFCALCSPSQPQISSESLLEFVCSMVHSYEKILAAHCREFQSWMLSHSNDNCRGLALYMIEDIFYAGDPKDKGFHQVSVPMQQTFSVEDIEAWLNKSSIFQQLFTGIFRSCFPLDETHAAEVVQFYPRIPQVRDTNWSAVSTILNLSSVLFLNACLPSVLQGEWRLIFSSSHFGSSFSLLLKHLLGKGLTLLVIKDRDGFVFGGFASQPWNLDPKFYGTDENFLFRLHPNFGIFRPTGLNKNFMYLNINTQTLPNGLGMGGQLNYFGLWIDQSFDKGCSKAEPRCTTYGSPQLSSKPDFQVDTVEVWLVGPVKKKEEDDEDEDMTEEEKQMRGKSVLDRELESKAMLELMGRPQVSEGIREEDTTQDGPEASKVISLF
;
A
#
# COMPACT_ATOMS: atom_id res chain seq x y z
N MET A 1 -16.89 -26.54 -60.47
CA MET A 1 -15.55 -26.24 -59.93
C MET A 1 -15.47 -24.74 -59.76
N GLY A 2 -15.29 -24.10 -58.62
CA GLY A 2 -15.22 -24.51 -57.22
C GLY A 2 -15.51 -23.22 -56.45
N GLY A 3 -16.43 -23.26 -55.49
CA GLY A 3 -16.68 -22.15 -54.56
C GLY A 3 -15.79 -22.36 -53.35
N SER A 4 -14.81 -21.48 -53.18
CA SER A 4 -13.96 -21.41 -52.00
C SER A 4 -14.79 -20.86 -50.83
N GLU A 5 -15.22 -21.76 -49.93
CA GLU A 5 -15.67 -21.39 -48.60
C GLU A 5 -14.47 -20.80 -47.83
N SER A 6 -14.51 -19.50 -47.55
CA SER A 6 -13.60 -18.87 -46.61
C SER A 6 -13.97 -19.36 -45.21
N LYS A 7 -13.20 -20.29 -44.68
CA LYS A 7 -13.23 -20.66 -43.27
C LYS A 7 -12.93 -19.41 -42.44
N GLY A 8 -13.96 -18.86 -41.80
CA GLY A 8 -13.79 -17.92 -40.70
C GLY A 8 -12.95 -18.58 -39.61
N SER A 9 -12.03 -17.82 -39.05
CA SER A 9 -11.09 -18.24 -38.02
C SER A 9 -11.80 -18.63 -36.72
N ASP A 10 -12.23 -19.89 -36.62
CA ASP A 10 -12.56 -20.54 -35.34
C ASP A 10 -11.26 -20.84 -34.58
N HIS A 11 -10.74 -19.85 -33.87
CA HIS A 11 -9.70 -20.03 -32.86
C HIS A 11 -10.22 -19.48 -31.52
N LYS A 12 -11.11 -20.23 -30.88
CA LYS A 12 -11.32 -20.14 -29.42
C LYS A 12 -11.16 -21.54 -28.87
N ALA A 13 -10.01 -21.80 -28.25
CA ALA A 13 -9.86 -22.94 -27.36
C ALA A 13 -11.03 -22.89 -26.36
N THR A 14 -11.79 -23.98 -26.24
CA THR A 14 -12.90 -24.02 -25.29
C THR A 14 -12.28 -24.08 -23.90
N LEU A 15 -12.34 -22.97 -23.16
CA LEU A 15 -11.84 -22.93 -21.78
C LEU A 15 -12.69 -23.87 -20.94
N HIS A 16 -12.02 -24.79 -20.25
CA HIS A 16 -12.67 -25.80 -19.43
C HIS A 16 -12.00 -25.87 -18.07
N PHE A 17 -12.82 -26.13 -17.05
CA PHE A 17 -12.33 -26.44 -15.73
C PHE A 17 -11.76 -27.86 -15.69
N PRO A 18 -10.61 -28.08 -15.02
CA PRO A 18 -10.13 -29.42 -14.70
C PRO A 18 -11.19 -30.26 -13.98
N GLU A 19 -11.15 -31.59 -14.12
CA GLU A 19 -12.13 -32.48 -13.46
C GLU A 19 -12.20 -32.29 -11.94
N GLU A 20 -11.09 -31.89 -11.32
CA GLU A 20 -10.98 -31.62 -9.88
C GLU A 20 -11.77 -30.37 -9.45
N GLU A 21 -11.86 -29.35 -10.32
CA GLU A 21 -12.53 -28.08 -10.02
C GLU A 21 -14.03 -28.09 -10.38
N LYS A 22 -14.47 -29.00 -11.27
CA LYS A 22 -15.87 -29.07 -11.71
C LYS A 22 -16.87 -29.21 -10.54
N PRO A 23 -16.64 -30.06 -9.52
CA PRO A 23 -17.54 -30.14 -8.37
C PRO A 23 -17.64 -28.82 -7.61
N LEU A 24 -16.54 -28.07 -7.49
CA LEU A 24 -16.49 -26.78 -6.79
C LEU A 24 -17.27 -25.71 -7.55
N VAL A 25 -17.15 -25.70 -8.88
CA VAL A 25 -17.95 -24.80 -9.74
C VAL A 25 -19.45 -25.09 -9.63
N ILE A 26 -19.84 -26.38 -9.58
CA ILE A 26 -21.24 -26.79 -9.39
C ILE A 26 -21.76 -26.33 -8.01
N GLN A 27 -20.96 -26.52 -6.96
CA GLN A 27 -21.32 -26.07 -5.61
C GLN A 27 -21.46 -24.54 -5.53
N LEU A 28 -20.56 -23.80 -6.19
CA LEU A 28 -20.62 -22.36 -6.28
C LEU A 28 -21.90 -21.89 -6.98
N PHE A 29 -22.28 -22.52 -8.10
CA PHE A 29 -23.55 -22.24 -8.76
C PHE A 29 -24.75 -22.46 -7.83
N TYR A 30 -24.79 -23.60 -7.13
CA TYR A 30 -25.88 -23.90 -6.21
C TYR A 30 -25.95 -22.98 -5.00
N ARG A 31 -24.80 -22.45 -4.56
CA ARG A 31 -24.73 -21.43 -3.50
C ARG A 31 -25.40 -20.14 -3.95
N ILE A 32 -25.18 -19.72 -5.19
CA ILE A 32 -25.81 -18.51 -5.76
C ILE A 32 -27.30 -18.76 -6.01
N SER A 33 -27.65 -19.90 -6.62
CA SER A 33 -29.03 -20.22 -7.02
C SER A 33 -29.92 -20.73 -5.90
N HIS A 34 -29.38 -20.90 -4.68
CA HIS A 34 -30.08 -21.53 -3.56
C HIS A 34 -30.66 -22.91 -3.93
N GLY A 35 -29.90 -23.70 -4.70
CA GLY A 35 -30.30 -25.03 -5.17
C GLY A 35 -31.15 -25.07 -6.45
N LYS A 36 -31.50 -23.92 -7.03
CA LYS A 36 -32.30 -23.84 -8.27
C LYS A 36 -31.46 -24.14 -9.51
N LYS A 37 -32.14 -24.38 -10.65
CA LYS A 37 -31.51 -24.61 -11.96
C LYS A 37 -30.97 -23.34 -12.64
N TYR A 38 -31.31 -22.19 -12.08
CA TYR A 38 -30.93 -20.86 -12.55
C TYR A 38 -30.84 -19.91 -11.35
N PHE A 39 -30.22 -18.75 -11.52
CA PHE A 39 -30.24 -17.68 -10.53
C PHE A 39 -30.62 -16.32 -11.14
N THR A 40 -31.19 -15.43 -10.31
CA THR A 40 -31.56 -14.06 -10.71
C THR A 40 -30.49 -13.04 -10.37
N ARG A 41 -30.65 -11.81 -10.87
CA ARG A 41 -29.73 -10.70 -10.57
C ARG A 41 -29.68 -10.38 -9.08
N GLU A 42 -30.81 -10.39 -8.40
CA GLU A 42 -30.88 -10.12 -6.96
C GLU A 42 -30.13 -11.18 -6.15
N GLU A 43 -30.27 -12.46 -6.51
CA GLU A 43 -29.54 -13.56 -5.89
C GLU A 43 -28.02 -13.41 -6.10
N PHE A 44 -27.60 -13.02 -7.32
CA PHE A 44 -26.19 -12.76 -7.61
C PHE A 44 -25.64 -11.53 -6.86
N ARG A 45 -26.40 -10.43 -6.79
CA ARG A 45 -26.04 -9.25 -6.00
C ARG A 45 -25.89 -9.60 -4.53
N HIS A 46 -26.82 -10.39 -3.98
CA HIS A 46 -26.74 -10.83 -2.59
C HIS A 46 -25.50 -11.70 -2.34
N PHE A 47 -25.19 -12.62 -3.24
CA PHE A 47 -23.99 -13.45 -3.16
C PHE A 47 -22.70 -12.61 -3.21
N SER A 48 -22.62 -11.63 -4.12
CA SER A 48 -21.38 -10.89 -4.41
C SER A 48 -21.20 -9.60 -3.60
N HIS A 49 -22.16 -9.21 -2.74
CA HIS A 49 -22.18 -7.90 -2.09
C HIS A 49 -20.93 -7.55 -1.26
N SER A 50 -20.28 -8.57 -0.68
CA SER A 50 -19.07 -8.45 0.15
C SER A 50 -17.78 -8.37 -0.69
N ALA A 51 -17.85 -8.67 -1.99
CA ALA A 51 -16.69 -8.72 -2.87
C ALA A 51 -16.74 -7.71 -4.02
N LEU A 52 -17.94 -7.39 -4.54
CA LEU A 52 -18.11 -6.56 -5.72
C LEU A 52 -18.87 -5.27 -5.42
N ASP A 53 -18.42 -4.18 -6.04
CA ASP A 53 -19.25 -2.99 -6.20
C ASP A 53 -20.50 -3.30 -7.03
N LEU A 54 -21.59 -2.56 -6.80
CA LEU A 54 -22.87 -2.82 -7.46
C LEU A 54 -22.76 -2.70 -8.99
N ILE A 55 -21.99 -1.74 -9.49
CA ILE A 55 -21.77 -1.55 -10.94
C ILE A 55 -21.07 -2.79 -11.52
N VAL A 56 -20.05 -3.31 -10.83
CA VAL A 56 -19.30 -4.50 -11.26
C VAL A 56 -20.19 -5.74 -11.19
N ALA A 57 -20.95 -5.92 -10.10
CA ALA A 57 -21.85 -7.05 -9.93
C ALA A 57 -22.92 -7.11 -11.03
N ASP A 58 -23.51 -5.97 -11.39
CA ASP A 58 -24.53 -5.91 -12.44
C ASP A 58 -23.97 -6.21 -13.82
N ARG A 59 -22.85 -5.57 -14.18
CA ARG A 59 -22.17 -5.78 -15.46
C ARG A 59 -21.71 -7.24 -15.60
N LEU A 60 -21.27 -7.85 -14.50
CA LEU A 60 -20.86 -9.25 -14.47
C LEU A 60 -22.05 -10.21 -14.63
N PHE A 61 -23.20 -9.89 -14.03
CA PHE A 61 -24.43 -10.65 -14.26
C PHE A 61 -24.86 -10.58 -15.74
N ASP A 62 -24.79 -9.40 -16.36
CA ASP A 62 -25.07 -9.23 -17.79
C ASP A 62 -24.09 -10.03 -18.66
N PHE A 63 -22.82 -10.08 -18.26
CA PHE A 63 -21.82 -10.92 -18.91
C PHE A 63 -22.18 -12.41 -18.82
N PHE A 64 -22.63 -12.90 -17.66
CA PHE A 64 -23.13 -14.26 -17.53
C PHE A 64 -24.32 -14.55 -18.46
N LEU A 65 -25.29 -13.63 -18.55
CA LEU A 65 -26.45 -13.75 -19.44
C LEU A 65 -26.07 -13.80 -20.92
N SER A 66 -24.97 -13.14 -21.32
CA SER A 66 -24.50 -13.14 -22.71
C SER A 66 -23.97 -14.51 -23.20
N GLY A 67 -23.78 -15.47 -22.28
CA GLY A 67 -23.30 -16.81 -22.60
C GLY A 67 -24.25 -17.59 -23.52
N LYS A 68 -23.67 -18.40 -24.42
CA LYS A 68 -24.44 -19.24 -25.34
C LYS A 68 -25.29 -20.27 -24.57
N HIS A 69 -26.60 -20.29 -24.86
CA HIS A 69 -27.48 -21.37 -24.40
C HIS A 69 -27.15 -22.69 -25.09
N HIS A 70 -27.27 -23.78 -24.34
CA HIS A 70 -27.42 -25.09 -24.95
C HIS A 70 -28.91 -25.32 -25.24
N GLN A 71 -29.31 -25.19 -26.51
CA GLN A 71 -30.62 -25.53 -27.15
C GLN A 71 -31.90 -25.55 -26.28
N ARG A 72 -32.89 -24.72 -26.68
CA ARG A 72 -34.33 -24.77 -26.31
C ARG A 72 -34.60 -25.06 -24.82
N SER A 73 -34.17 -24.18 -23.94
CA SER A 73 -34.72 -24.13 -22.59
C SER A 73 -35.82 -23.07 -22.54
N GLY A 74 -37.01 -23.44 -22.05
CA GLY A 74 -38.14 -22.53 -21.84
C GLY A 74 -37.95 -21.67 -20.60
N HIS A 75 -36.76 -21.11 -20.41
CA HIS A 75 -36.41 -20.25 -19.27
C HIS A 75 -36.82 -18.80 -19.53
N ALA A 76 -37.14 -18.06 -18.47
CA ALA A 76 -37.56 -16.68 -18.58
C ALA A 76 -36.38 -15.80 -19.01
N GLU A 77 -36.63 -14.76 -19.81
CA GLU A 77 -35.63 -13.74 -20.12
C GLU A 77 -35.08 -13.14 -18.81
N GLY A 78 -33.75 -13.18 -18.61
CA GLY A 78 -33.08 -12.58 -17.45
C GLY A 78 -32.61 -13.55 -16.35
N GLU A 79 -32.67 -14.86 -16.58
CA GLU A 79 -32.15 -15.89 -15.66
C GLU A 79 -30.85 -16.51 -16.19
N VAL A 80 -29.85 -16.73 -15.33
CA VAL A 80 -28.58 -17.38 -15.71
C VAL A 80 -28.66 -18.88 -15.41
N ASP A 81 -28.54 -19.71 -16.43
CA ASP A 81 -28.47 -21.17 -16.28
C ASP A 81 -27.05 -21.68 -15.95
N HIS A 82 -26.95 -22.93 -15.51
CA HIS A 82 -25.67 -23.55 -15.13
C HIS A 82 -24.65 -23.57 -16.29
N HIS A 83 -25.09 -23.77 -17.53
CA HIS A 83 -24.20 -23.84 -18.68
C HIS A 83 -23.61 -22.48 -19.02
N GLN A 84 -24.45 -21.43 -19.01
CA GLN A 84 -24.01 -20.04 -19.16
C GLN A 84 -23.02 -19.66 -18.06
N PHE A 85 -23.34 -19.99 -16.81
CA PHE A 85 -22.47 -19.72 -15.66
C PHE A 85 -21.10 -20.39 -15.82
N VAL A 86 -21.03 -21.70 -16.07
CA VAL A 86 -19.77 -22.44 -16.18
C VAL A 86 -18.90 -21.90 -17.31
N ASN A 87 -19.48 -21.65 -18.49
CA ASN A 87 -18.71 -21.19 -19.65
C ASN A 87 -18.11 -19.80 -19.42
N GLN A 88 -18.90 -18.87 -18.88
CA GLN A 88 -18.41 -17.52 -18.62
C GLN A 88 -17.47 -17.48 -17.41
N LEU A 89 -17.70 -18.32 -16.38
CA LEU A 89 -16.78 -18.44 -15.25
C LEU A 89 -15.42 -18.99 -15.70
N ALA A 90 -15.39 -19.94 -16.64
CA ALA A 90 -14.13 -20.42 -17.21
C ALA A 90 -13.39 -19.29 -17.93
N PHE A 91 -14.11 -18.41 -18.63
CA PHE A 91 -13.53 -17.22 -19.25
C PHE A 91 -12.95 -16.24 -18.21
N ILE A 92 -13.65 -16.03 -17.10
CA ILE A 92 -13.23 -15.15 -16.00
C ILE A 92 -11.97 -15.69 -15.30
N LEU A 93 -11.94 -16.97 -14.94
CA LEU A 93 -10.92 -17.53 -14.04
C LEU A 93 -9.76 -18.23 -14.75
N LYS A 94 -9.96 -18.71 -15.98
CA LYS A 94 -8.96 -19.47 -16.75
C LYS A 94 -8.49 -18.75 -18.02
N GLY A 95 -9.12 -17.64 -18.38
CA GLY A 95 -8.73 -16.82 -19.53
C GLY A 95 -7.35 -16.18 -19.34
N GLY A 96 -6.59 -16.06 -20.43
CA GLY A 96 -5.37 -15.27 -20.47
C GLY A 96 -5.68 -13.78 -20.61
N VAL A 97 -4.64 -12.96 -20.84
CA VAL A 97 -4.80 -11.50 -20.95
C VAL A 97 -5.73 -11.11 -22.10
N GLN A 98 -5.71 -11.87 -23.20
CA GLN A 98 -6.61 -11.65 -24.34
C GLN A 98 -8.08 -11.85 -23.95
N GLU A 99 -8.41 -12.97 -23.29
CA GLU A 99 -9.77 -13.19 -22.79
C GLU A 99 -10.17 -12.17 -21.73
N GLN A 100 -9.26 -11.81 -20.82
CA GLN A 100 -9.50 -10.77 -19.84
C GLN A 100 -9.79 -9.41 -20.47
N ALA A 101 -9.12 -9.05 -21.58
CA ALA A 101 -9.40 -7.81 -22.31
C ALA A 101 -10.81 -7.81 -22.90
N HIS A 102 -11.21 -8.91 -23.55
CA HIS A 102 -12.57 -9.05 -24.08
C HIS A 102 -13.63 -8.97 -22.98
N MET A 103 -13.38 -9.65 -21.85
CA MET A 103 -14.25 -9.59 -20.68
C MET A 103 -14.33 -8.17 -20.14
N PHE A 104 -13.20 -7.51 -19.97
CA PHE A 104 -13.12 -6.13 -19.50
C PHE A 104 -13.94 -5.20 -20.40
N CYS A 105 -13.83 -5.32 -21.72
CA CYS A 105 -14.64 -4.55 -22.66
C CYS A 105 -16.13 -4.86 -22.53
N ALA A 106 -16.51 -6.14 -22.43
CA ALA A 106 -17.91 -6.53 -22.27
C ALA A 106 -18.52 -6.02 -20.96
N LEU A 107 -17.73 -5.99 -19.88
CA LEU A 107 -18.15 -5.42 -18.59
C LEU A 107 -18.24 -3.89 -18.68
N CYS A 108 -17.30 -3.23 -19.33
CA CYS A 108 -17.26 -1.78 -19.37
C CYS A 108 -18.31 -1.17 -20.31
N SER A 109 -18.58 -1.81 -21.44
CA SER A 109 -19.52 -1.34 -22.46
C SER A 109 -20.20 -2.53 -23.15
N PRO A 110 -21.25 -3.12 -22.54
CA PRO A 110 -21.90 -4.32 -23.09
C PRO A 110 -22.57 -4.10 -24.46
N SER A 111 -22.92 -2.85 -24.77
CA SER A 111 -23.67 -2.49 -25.98
C SER A 111 -22.83 -1.85 -27.08
N GLN A 112 -21.54 -1.57 -26.86
CA GLN A 112 -20.68 -0.92 -27.85
C GLN A 112 -19.34 -1.66 -28.00
N PRO A 113 -18.78 -1.71 -29.22
CA PRO A 113 -17.49 -2.36 -29.46
C PRO A 113 -16.30 -1.59 -28.88
N GLN A 114 -16.50 -0.33 -28.48
CA GLN A 114 -15.45 0.55 -27.98
C GLN A 114 -15.83 1.13 -26.61
N ILE A 115 -14.81 1.43 -25.80
CA ILE A 115 -14.96 1.99 -24.46
C ILE A 115 -14.61 3.47 -24.48
N SER A 116 -15.46 4.35 -23.93
CA SER A 116 -15.10 5.78 -23.75
C SER A 116 -14.15 5.96 -22.57
N SER A 117 -13.34 7.03 -22.60
CA SER A 117 -12.43 7.39 -21.50
C SER A 117 -13.13 7.57 -20.15
N GLU A 118 -14.34 8.14 -20.12
CA GLU A 118 -15.13 8.30 -18.90
C GLU A 118 -15.63 6.95 -18.35
N SER A 119 -16.12 6.08 -19.25
CA SER A 119 -16.62 4.74 -18.89
C SER A 119 -15.49 3.87 -18.35
N LEU A 120 -14.31 3.97 -18.95
CA LEU A 120 -13.11 3.27 -18.50
C LEU A 120 -12.75 3.67 -17.07
N LEU A 121 -12.70 4.98 -16.80
CA LEU A 121 -12.37 5.49 -15.46
C LEU A 121 -13.41 5.09 -14.42
N GLU A 122 -14.71 5.21 -14.73
CA GLU A 122 -15.79 4.78 -13.82
C GLU A 122 -15.66 3.29 -13.47
N PHE A 123 -15.39 2.45 -14.47
CA PHE A 123 -15.26 1.01 -14.25
C PHE A 123 -14.02 0.68 -13.41
N VAL A 124 -12.86 1.28 -13.70
CA VAL A 124 -11.65 1.07 -12.89
C VAL A 124 -11.82 1.57 -11.46
N CYS A 125 -12.50 2.70 -11.24
CA CYS A 125 -12.89 3.14 -9.90
C CYS A 125 -13.76 2.08 -9.19
N SER A 126 -14.74 1.51 -9.88
CA SER A 126 -15.62 0.47 -9.33
C SER A 126 -14.86 -0.82 -8.99
N MET A 127 -13.81 -1.16 -9.75
CA MET A 127 -12.91 -2.26 -9.44
C MET A 127 -12.08 -1.97 -8.17
N VAL A 128 -11.55 -0.75 -8.01
CA VAL A 128 -10.83 -0.37 -6.77
C VAL A 128 -11.76 -0.44 -5.54
N HIS A 129 -13.02 0.00 -5.65
CA HIS A 129 -14.00 -0.15 -4.57
C HIS A 129 -14.35 -1.63 -4.28
N SER A 130 -14.44 -2.46 -5.32
CA SER A 130 -14.62 -3.91 -5.14
C SER A 130 -13.46 -4.51 -4.35
N TYR A 131 -12.23 -4.10 -4.66
CA TYR A 131 -11.05 -4.53 -3.92
C TYR A 131 -11.08 -4.07 -2.44
N GLU A 132 -11.49 -2.82 -2.18
CA GLU A 132 -11.68 -2.32 -0.81
C GLU A 132 -12.68 -3.16 -0.02
N LYS A 133 -13.81 -3.55 -0.63
CA LYS A 133 -14.80 -4.44 0.00
C LYS A 133 -14.20 -5.80 0.36
N ILE A 134 -13.43 -6.40 -0.54
CA ILE A 134 -12.75 -7.68 -0.30
C ILE A 134 -11.78 -7.56 0.87
N LEU A 135 -10.98 -6.49 0.90
CA LEU A 135 -10.05 -6.23 2.01
C LEU A 135 -10.82 -6.07 3.33
N ALA A 136 -11.91 -5.30 3.34
CA ALA A 136 -12.75 -5.10 4.51
C ALA A 136 -13.37 -6.41 5.01
N ALA A 137 -13.77 -7.32 4.11
CA ALA A 137 -14.40 -8.58 4.48
C ALA A 137 -13.39 -9.66 4.92
N HIS A 138 -12.17 -9.66 4.37
CA HIS A 138 -11.29 -10.84 4.44
C HIS A 138 -9.83 -10.57 4.82
N CYS A 139 -9.35 -9.33 4.83
CA CYS A 139 -7.94 -9.00 5.10
C CYS A 139 -7.74 -8.47 6.53
N ARG A 140 -7.00 -9.21 7.35
CA ARG A 140 -6.70 -8.81 8.75
C ARG A 140 -5.77 -7.61 8.82
N GLU A 141 -4.83 -7.51 7.88
CA GLU A 141 -3.90 -6.39 7.77
C GLU A 141 -4.64 -5.09 7.47
N PHE A 142 -5.69 -5.12 6.63
CA PHE A 142 -6.55 -3.97 6.39
C PHE A 142 -7.24 -3.49 7.67
N GLN A 143 -7.70 -4.41 8.53
CA GLN A 143 -8.33 -4.08 9.82
C GLN A 143 -7.38 -3.41 10.81
N SER A 144 -6.06 -3.46 10.59
CA SER A 144 -5.08 -2.75 11.44
C SER A 144 -4.99 -1.25 11.15
N TRP A 145 -5.61 -0.78 10.06
CA TRP A 145 -5.56 0.62 9.64
C TRP A 145 -6.77 1.43 10.10
N MET A 146 -6.54 2.71 10.42
CA MET A 146 -7.59 3.74 10.50
C MET A 146 -7.31 4.81 9.43
N LEU A 147 -7.70 4.53 8.19
CA LEU A 147 -7.37 5.34 7.00
C LEU A 147 -8.19 6.64 6.93
N SER A 148 -7.66 7.64 6.22
CA SER A 148 -8.43 8.84 5.91
C SER A 148 -9.55 8.55 4.90
N HIS A 149 -10.76 9.03 5.23
CA HIS A 149 -11.89 9.01 4.32
C HIS A 149 -11.93 10.31 3.53
N SER A 150 -11.68 10.25 2.22
CA SER A 150 -11.92 11.37 1.31
C SER A 150 -12.88 10.93 0.20
N ASN A 151 -13.72 11.86 -0.27
CA ASN A 151 -14.76 11.56 -1.27
C ASN A 151 -14.21 11.09 -2.63
N ASP A 152 -12.91 11.23 -2.89
CA ASP A 152 -12.27 10.90 -4.17
C ASP A 152 -11.21 9.79 -4.03
N ASN A 153 -11.31 8.98 -2.96
CA ASN A 153 -10.28 8.05 -2.51
C ASN A 153 -9.75 7.10 -3.61
N CYS A 154 -10.58 6.61 -4.54
CA CYS A 154 -10.15 5.66 -5.58
C CYS A 154 -9.73 6.33 -6.89
N ARG A 155 -10.21 7.55 -7.19
CA ARG A 155 -10.11 8.15 -8.53
C ARG A 155 -8.67 8.47 -8.90
N GLY A 156 -7.87 8.98 -7.96
CA GLY A 156 -6.47 9.29 -8.21
C GLY A 156 -5.65 8.05 -8.60
N LEU A 157 -5.86 6.93 -7.92
CA LEU A 157 -5.19 5.66 -8.24
C LEU A 157 -5.73 5.05 -9.54
N ALA A 158 -7.04 5.11 -9.77
CA ALA A 158 -7.65 4.67 -11.01
C ALA A 158 -7.10 5.44 -12.22
N LEU A 159 -7.01 6.77 -12.13
CA LEU A 159 -6.40 7.62 -13.15
C LEU A 159 -4.94 7.23 -13.41
N TYR A 160 -4.15 6.99 -12.36
CA TYR A 160 -2.77 6.53 -12.53
C TYR A 160 -2.65 5.17 -13.23
N MET A 161 -3.58 4.25 -12.96
CA MET A 161 -3.61 2.93 -13.60
C MET A 161 -3.92 3.02 -15.09
N ILE A 162 -4.77 3.97 -15.51
CA ILE A 162 -5.23 4.15 -16.91
C ILE A 162 -4.49 5.25 -17.68
N GLU A 163 -3.60 6.00 -17.04
CA GLU A 163 -2.87 7.09 -17.71
C GLU A 163 -2.08 6.59 -18.94
N ASP A 164 -1.51 5.37 -18.85
CA ASP A 164 -0.72 4.75 -19.93
C ASP A 164 -1.53 4.53 -21.21
N ILE A 165 -2.84 4.26 -21.09
CA ILE A 165 -3.70 4.04 -22.24
C ILE A 165 -4.21 5.37 -22.83
N PHE A 166 -4.40 6.40 -21.99
CA PHE A 166 -4.80 7.75 -22.43
C PHE A 166 -3.68 8.49 -23.18
N TYR A 167 -2.43 8.27 -22.77
CA TYR A 167 -1.27 8.98 -23.31
C TYR A 167 -0.18 8.01 -23.74
N ALA A 168 -0.56 7.00 -24.51
CA ALA A 168 0.36 5.96 -24.98
C ALA A 168 1.61 6.58 -25.65
N GLY A 169 2.78 6.29 -25.06
CA GLY A 169 4.08 6.79 -25.54
C GLY A 169 4.63 7.99 -24.78
N ASP A 170 3.82 8.64 -23.94
CA ASP A 170 4.31 9.70 -23.04
C ASP A 170 4.69 9.11 -21.67
N PRO A 171 5.79 9.56 -21.04
CA PRO A 171 6.08 9.19 -19.65
C PRO A 171 4.98 9.70 -18.71
N LYS A 172 4.58 8.91 -17.70
CA LYS A 172 3.66 9.33 -16.59
C LYS A 172 4.13 10.55 -15.81
N ASP A 173 5.36 11.00 -16.05
CA ASP A 173 6.03 12.04 -15.30
C ASP A 173 5.64 13.46 -15.79
N LYS A 174 4.40 13.73 -16.23
CA LYS A 174 4.00 14.99 -16.91
C LYS A 174 3.91 16.26 -16.02
N GLY A 175 4.80 16.43 -15.06
CA GLY A 175 4.92 17.73 -14.41
C GLY A 175 3.77 18.04 -13.46
N PHE A 176 3.35 19.30 -13.51
CA PHE A 176 2.22 19.86 -12.75
C PHE A 176 0.87 19.71 -13.45
N HIS A 177 0.84 19.16 -14.67
CA HIS A 177 -0.41 19.04 -15.41
C HIS A 177 -1.28 17.98 -14.74
N GLN A 178 -2.43 18.41 -14.24
CA GLN A 178 -3.46 17.51 -13.75
C GLN A 178 -3.80 16.53 -14.87
N VAL A 179 -3.58 15.24 -14.63
CA VAL A 179 -3.98 14.18 -15.56
C VAL A 179 -5.47 14.35 -15.79
N SER A 180 -5.83 14.84 -16.97
CA SER A 180 -7.21 15.07 -17.36
C SER A 180 -7.71 13.83 -18.09
N VAL A 181 -9.01 13.56 -17.98
CA VAL A 181 -9.62 12.51 -18.79
C VAL A 181 -9.74 13.09 -20.21
N PRO A 182 -9.12 12.47 -21.22
CA PRO A 182 -9.21 12.97 -22.59
C PRO A 182 -10.65 12.86 -23.08
N MET A 183 -11.21 13.96 -23.56
CA MET A 183 -12.59 13.97 -24.07
C MET A 183 -12.68 13.20 -25.39
N GLN A 184 -13.74 12.41 -25.54
CA GLN A 184 -14.11 11.73 -26.79
C GLN A 184 -13.10 10.71 -27.32
N GLN A 185 -12.13 10.28 -26.52
CA GLN A 185 -11.30 9.13 -26.87
C GLN A 185 -12.05 7.82 -26.64
N THR A 186 -11.81 6.86 -27.52
CA THR A 186 -12.40 5.53 -27.44
C THR A 186 -11.32 4.47 -27.60
N PHE A 187 -11.49 3.34 -26.91
CA PHE A 187 -10.49 2.27 -26.85
C PHE A 187 -11.09 0.97 -27.37
N SER A 188 -10.32 0.29 -28.23
CA SER A 188 -10.62 -1.04 -28.77
C SER A 188 -10.22 -2.15 -27.79
N VAL A 189 -10.57 -3.40 -28.10
CA VAL A 189 -10.15 -4.56 -27.29
C VAL A 189 -8.63 -4.72 -27.32
N GLU A 190 -8.01 -4.46 -28.47
CA GLU A 190 -6.56 -4.52 -28.67
C GLU A 190 -5.84 -3.48 -27.81
N ASP A 191 -6.40 -2.27 -27.68
CA ASP A 191 -5.85 -1.22 -26.82
C ASP A 191 -5.89 -1.64 -25.34
N ILE A 192 -7.01 -2.24 -24.90
CA ILE A 192 -7.16 -2.77 -23.55
C ILE A 192 -6.19 -3.93 -23.30
N GLU A 193 -6.05 -4.86 -24.23
CA GLU A 193 -5.11 -5.98 -24.11
C GLU A 193 -3.66 -5.48 -23.97
N ALA A 194 -3.26 -4.52 -24.80
CA ALA A 194 -1.94 -3.91 -24.73
C ALA A 194 -1.70 -3.18 -23.40
N TRP A 195 -2.73 -2.51 -22.87
CA TRP A 195 -2.68 -1.84 -21.56
C TRP A 195 -2.61 -2.83 -20.39
N LEU A 196 -3.44 -3.86 -20.39
CA LEU A 196 -3.45 -4.91 -19.36
C LEU A 196 -2.08 -5.58 -19.24
N ASN A 197 -1.41 -5.88 -20.37
CA ASN A 197 -0.05 -6.44 -20.36
C ASN A 197 1.01 -5.51 -19.72
N LYS A 198 0.79 -4.20 -19.70
CA LYS A 198 1.70 -3.21 -19.11
C LYS A 198 1.36 -2.89 -17.65
N SER A 199 0.07 -2.89 -17.31
CA SER A 199 -0.42 -2.44 -16.01
C SER A 199 -0.47 -3.58 -14.97
N SER A 200 0.70 -3.89 -14.39
CA SER A 200 0.83 -4.98 -13.40
C SER A 200 -0.05 -4.81 -12.16
N ILE A 201 -0.13 -3.59 -11.62
CA ILE A 201 -0.95 -3.27 -10.43
C ILE A 201 -2.43 -3.53 -10.72
N PHE A 202 -2.93 -3.07 -11.87
CA PHE A 202 -4.33 -3.28 -12.24
C PHE A 202 -4.62 -4.76 -12.52
N GLN A 203 -3.73 -5.46 -13.22
CA GLN A 203 -3.86 -6.89 -13.50
C GLN A 203 -3.97 -7.74 -12.22
N GLN A 204 -3.13 -7.44 -11.22
CA GLN A 204 -3.18 -8.10 -9.92
C GLN A 204 -4.52 -7.86 -9.22
N LEU A 205 -4.96 -6.60 -9.17
CA LEU A 205 -6.23 -6.20 -8.58
C LEU A 205 -7.42 -6.88 -9.29
N PHE A 206 -7.44 -6.82 -10.62
CA PHE A 206 -8.49 -7.40 -11.46
C PHE A 206 -8.63 -8.91 -11.26
N THR A 207 -7.52 -9.65 -11.33
CA THR A 207 -7.50 -11.09 -11.11
C THR A 207 -7.86 -11.46 -9.67
N GLY A 208 -7.34 -10.71 -8.70
CA GLY A 208 -7.59 -10.91 -7.28
C GLY A 208 -9.06 -10.75 -6.91
N ILE A 209 -9.75 -9.77 -7.51
CA ILE A 209 -11.19 -9.54 -7.27
C ILE A 209 -12.02 -10.76 -7.65
N PHE A 210 -11.87 -11.26 -8.88
CA PHE A 210 -12.69 -12.38 -9.35
C PHE A 210 -12.34 -13.69 -8.65
N ARG A 211 -11.06 -13.93 -8.34
CA ARG A 211 -10.65 -15.10 -7.55
C ARG A 211 -11.22 -15.08 -6.13
N SER A 212 -11.30 -13.89 -5.52
CA SER A 212 -11.89 -13.73 -4.19
C SER A 212 -13.42 -13.87 -4.23
N CYS A 213 -14.07 -13.37 -5.29
CA CYS A 213 -15.51 -13.50 -5.47
C CYS A 213 -15.94 -14.95 -5.81
N PHE A 214 -15.08 -15.71 -6.48
CA PHE A 214 -15.35 -17.09 -6.93
C PHE A 214 -14.24 -18.05 -6.48
N PRO A 215 -14.16 -18.34 -5.17
CA PRO A 215 -13.13 -19.24 -4.65
C PRO A 215 -13.38 -20.68 -5.14
N LEU A 216 -12.36 -21.27 -5.78
CA LEU A 216 -12.38 -22.66 -6.28
C LEU A 216 -11.35 -23.55 -5.58
N ASP A 217 -10.90 -23.19 -4.37
CA ASP A 217 -9.97 -24.00 -3.55
C ASP A 217 -10.45 -24.04 -2.10
N GLU A 218 -10.76 -25.24 -1.58
CA GLU A 218 -11.03 -25.45 -0.15
C GLU A 218 -9.75 -25.74 0.66
N THR A 219 -8.71 -26.29 0.02
CA THR A 219 -7.46 -26.72 0.66
C THR A 219 -6.44 -25.60 0.88
N HIS A 220 -6.49 -24.54 0.07
CA HIS A 220 -5.61 -23.36 0.18
C HIS A 220 -6.24 -22.16 0.89
N ALA A 221 -7.45 -22.31 1.45
CA ALA A 221 -8.10 -21.23 2.22
C ALA A 221 -7.26 -20.74 3.42
N ALA A 222 -6.31 -21.56 3.90
CA ALA A 222 -5.36 -21.24 4.97
C ALA A 222 -3.94 -20.89 4.48
N GLU A 223 -3.56 -21.25 3.25
CA GLU A 223 -2.35 -20.69 2.61
C GLU A 223 -2.71 -19.31 2.07
N VAL A 224 -2.76 -18.35 2.99
CA VAL A 224 -2.81 -16.89 2.82
C VAL A 224 -3.33 -16.48 1.44
N VAL A 225 -4.62 -16.16 1.32
CA VAL A 225 -5.12 -15.39 0.17
C VAL A 225 -4.21 -14.15 0.04
N GLN A 226 -3.26 -14.20 -0.89
CA GLN A 226 -2.33 -13.11 -1.06
C GLN A 226 -3.05 -12.02 -1.84
N PHE A 227 -3.53 -11.02 -1.11
CA PHE A 227 -4.16 -9.85 -1.68
C PHE A 227 -3.08 -9.02 -2.40
N TYR A 228 -3.26 -8.83 -3.70
CA TYR A 228 -2.40 -7.96 -4.51
C TYR A 228 -3.24 -6.86 -5.18
N PRO A 229 -2.82 -5.58 -5.07
CA PRO A 229 -1.65 -5.08 -4.33
C PRO A 229 -1.76 -5.28 -2.82
N ARG A 230 -0.64 -5.65 -2.17
CA ARG A 230 -0.62 -5.95 -0.73
C ARG A 230 -0.85 -4.69 0.09
N ILE A 231 -1.69 -4.79 1.13
CA ILE A 231 -1.74 -3.80 2.20
C ILE A 231 -0.84 -4.25 3.36
N PRO A 232 0.07 -3.41 3.86
CA PRO A 232 0.95 -3.77 4.96
C PRO A 232 0.17 -3.76 6.29
N GLN A 233 0.60 -4.56 7.26
CA GLN A 233 0.05 -4.51 8.61
C GLN A 233 0.59 -3.29 9.37
N VAL A 234 -0.27 -2.53 10.04
CA VAL A 234 0.16 -1.49 10.97
C VAL A 234 0.56 -2.13 12.28
N ARG A 235 1.75 -1.75 12.77
CA ARG A 235 2.28 -2.16 14.07
C ARG A 235 2.47 -0.93 14.96
N ASP A 236 2.43 -1.16 16.28
CA ASP A 236 2.87 -0.21 17.30
C ASP A 236 2.27 1.21 17.19
N THR A 237 1.03 1.30 16.70
CA THR A 237 0.32 2.57 16.46
C THR A 237 -0.95 2.64 17.29
N ASN A 238 -1.10 3.69 18.10
CA ASN A 238 -2.28 3.90 18.93
C ASN A 238 -3.30 4.81 18.22
N TRP A 239 -4.23 4.22 17.48
CA TRP A 239 -5.28 4.93 16.74
C TRP A 239 -6.28 5.72 17.60
N SER A 240 -6.33 5.50 18.93
CA SER A 240 -7.15 6.36 19.80
C SER A 240 -6.60 7.79 19.93
N ALA A 241 -5.32 7.98 19.61
CA ALA A 241 -4.61 9.24 19.79
C ALA A 241 -4.16 9.87 18.46
N VAL A 242 -4.09 9.08 17.38
CA VAL A 242 -3.55 9.52 16.08
C VAL A 242 -4.53 9.24 14.95
N SER A 243 -4.47 10.07 13.92
CA SER A 243 -5.11 9.86 12.62
C SER A 243 -4.06 10.00 11.52
N THR A 244 -4.17 9.22 10.46
CA THR A 244 -3.29 9.37 9.29
C THR A 244 -3.92 10.20 8.18
N ILE A 245 -3.11 10.94 7.42
CA ILE A 245 -3.48 11.58 6.17
C ILE A 245 -3.62 10.58 5.01
N LEU A 246 -3.05 9.37 5.13
CA LEU A 246 -3.07 8.36 4.08
C LEU A 246 -4.45 7.70 3.94
N ASN A 247 -4.91 7.58 2.70
CA ASN A 247 -6.08 6.78 2.32
C ASN A 247 -5.65 5.41 1.74
N LEU A 248 -6.63 4.54 1.49
CA LEU A 248 -6.36 3.18 0.97
C LEU A 248 -5.52 3.21 -0.31
N SER A 249 -5.90 4.05 -1.28
CA SER A 249 -5.20 4.18 -2.55
C SER A 249 -3.74 4.58 -2.39
N SER A 250 -3.46 5.51 -1.47
CA SER A 250 -2.10 5.95 -1.15
C SER A 250 -1.26 4.83 -0.58
N VAL A 251 -1.82 4.05 0.36
CA VAL A 251 -1.11 2.92 0.96
C VAL A 251 -0.86 1.82 -0.07
N LEU A 252 -1.86 1.40 -0.84
CA LEU A 252 -1.70 0.39 -1.89
C LEU A 252 -0.65 0.79 -2.91
N PHE A 253 -0.70 2.05 -3.36
CA PHE A 253 0.24 2.59 -4.33
C PHE A 253 1.68 2.62 -3.82
N LEU A 254 1.89 3.21 -2.64
CA LEU A 254 3.22 3.33 -2.06
C LEU A 254 3.79 1.95 -1.74
N ASN A 255 3.00 1.06 -1.14
CA ASN A 255 3.46 -0.28 -0.78
C ASN A 255 3.84 -1.09 -2.01
N ALA A 256 3.08 -1.00 -3.12
CA ALA A 256 3.45 -1.66 -4.38
C ALA A 256 4.78 -1.15 -4.98
N CYS A 257 5.21 0.06 -4.60
CA CYS A 257 6.45 0.67 -5.09
C CYS A 257 7.67 0.41 -4.20
N LEU A 258 7.48 -0.16 -3.01
CA LEU A 258 8.55 -0.57 -2.11
C LEU A 258 9.13 -1.94 -2.51
N PRO A 259 10.41 -2.23 -2.19
CA PRO A 259 10.96 -3.59 -2.27
C PRO A 259 10.09 -4.60 -1.51
N SER A 260 9.93 -5.82 -2.05
CA SER A 260 9.01 -6.84 -1.50
C SER A 260 9.23 -7.15 -0.01
N VAL A 261 10.49 -7.12 0.44
CA VAL A 261 10.88 -7.32 1.84
C VAL A 261 10.34 -6.26 2.80
N LEU A 262 9.99 -5.05 2.31
CA LEU A 262 9.46 -3.95 3.10
C LEU A 262 7.92 -3.87 3.10
N GLN A 263 7.26 -4.66 2.26
CA GLN A 263 5.81 -4.55 2.02
C GLN A 263 4.93 -5.15 3.12
N GLY A 264 5.52 -5.74 4.16
CA GLY A 264 4.81 -6.50 5.18
C GLY A 264 4.24 -5.67 6.31
N GLU A 265 5.01 -4.73 6.85
CA GLU A 265 4.67 -4.02 8.09
C GLU A 265 5.07 -2.56 8.05
N TRP A 266 4.19 -1.69 8.55
CA TRP A 266 4.40 -0.26 8.65
C TRP A 266 4.14 0.21 10.10
N ARG A 267 4.85 1.24 10.56
CA ARG A 267 4.69 1.84 11.90
C ARG A 267 4.70 3.36 11.79
N LEU A 268 3.68 4.03 12.33
CA LEU A 268 3.66 5.49 12.41
C LEU A 268 4.58 5.92 13.56
N ILE A 269 5.78 6.41 13.23
CA ILE A 269 6.77 6.80 14.25
C ILE A 269 6.68 8.28 14.61
N PHE A 270 6.12 9.11 13.72
CA PHE A 270 5.92 10.54 13.97
C PHE A 270 4.72 11.07 13.15
N SER A 271 3.96 11.97 13.75
CA SER A 271 2.90 12.76 13.11
C SER A 271 2.81 14.14 13.75
N SER A 272 3.00 15.21 12.98
CA SER A 272 3.01 16.58 13.50
C SER A 272 1.66 17.01 14.09
N SER A 273 0.54 16.42 13.64
CA SER A 273 -0.80 16.70 14.16
C SER A 273 -1.00 16.19 15.58
N HIS A 274 -0.26 15.14 15.97
CA HIS A 274 -0.35 14.52 17.30
C HIS A 274 0.80 14.93 18.22
N PHE A 275 2.03 14.77 17.75
CA PHE A 275 3.24 15.00 18.55
C PHE A 275 3.58 16.51 18.63
N GLY A 276 3.00 17.33 17.76
CA GLY A 276 3.25 18.76 17.65
C GLY A 276 4.29 19.12 16.60
N SER A 277 4.28 20.39 16.20
CA SER A 277 5.12 20.90 15.11
C SER A 277 6.51 21.33 15.62
N SER A 278 7.36 20.36 15.97
CA SER A 278 8.76 20.61 16.36
C SER A 278 9.74 19.73 15.58
N PHE A 279 10.73 20.36 14.93
CA PHE A 279 11.79 19.64 14.23
C PHE A 279 12.65 18.79 15.18
N SER A 280 12.91 19.27 16.40
CA SER A 280 13.64 18.49 17.42
C SER A 280 12.90 17.21 17.79
N LEU A 281 11.57 17.25 17.83
CA LEU A 281 10.76 16.08 18.10
C LEU A 281 10.72 15.13 16.90
N LEU A 282 10.63 15.65 15.68
CA LEU A 282 10.81 14.85 14.47
C LEU A 282 12.15 14.07 14.53
N LEU A 283 13.25 14.76 14.80
CA LEU A 283 14.58 14.14 14.88
C LEU A 283 14.65 13.03 15.93
N LYS A 284 14.05 13.22 17.11
CA LYS A 284 13.99 12.19 18.16
C LYS A 284 13.34 10.89 17.67
N HIS A 285 12.33 11.01 16.81
CA HIS A 285 11.60 9.87 16.27
C HIS A 285 12.19 9.34 14.95
N LEU A 286 13.04 10.12 14.28
CA LEU A 286 13.56 9.82 12.94
C LEU A 286 14.99 9.26 12.95
N LEU A 287 15.88 9.82 13.78
CA LEU A 287 17.32 9.51 13.76
C LEU A 287 17.60 8.05 14.13
N GLY A 288 18.47 7.40 13.35
CA GLY A 288 18.90 6.02 13.57
C GLY A 288 17.78 4.98 13.49
N LYS A 289 16.58 5.36 13.02
CA LYS A 289 15.51 4.42 12.71
C LYS A 289 15.77 3.77 11.36
N GLY A 290 15.05 2.68 11.05
CA GLY A 290 15.16 1.98 9.77
C GLY A 290 14.66 2.79 8.57
N LEU A 291 14.15 2.11 7.56
CA LEU A 291 13.74 2.74 6.30
C LEU A 291 12.40 3.43 6.46
N THR A 292 12.28 4.67 5.98
CA THR A 292 11.09 5.50 6.27
C THR A 292 10.43 6.06 5.01
N LEU A 293 9.11 6.13 5.02
CA LEU A 293 8.33 7.03 4.16
C LEU A 293 8.06 8.33 4.91
N LEU A 294 8.54 9.43 4.37
CA LEU A 294 8.19 10.78 4.80
C LEU A 294 6.99 11.24 3.96
N VAL A 295 5.85 11.52 4.59
CA VAL A 295 4.62 11.98 3.94
C VAL A 295 4.30 13.39 4.44
N ILE A 296 4.06 14.31 3.52
CA ILE A 296 3.83 15.72 3.79
C ILE A 296 2.53 16.12 3.13
N LYS A 297 1.69 16.82 3.88
CA LYS A 297 0.55 17.58 3.38
C LYS A 297 0.85 19.05 3.49
N ASP A 298 0.73 19.80 2.40
CA ASP A 298 0.82 21.26 2.43
C ASP A 298 -0.55 21.89 2.73
N ARG A 299 -0.55 23.19 3.05
CA ARG A 299 -1.78 23.94 3.37
C ARG A 299 -2.72 24.14 2.19
N ASP A 300 -2.26 23.91 0.97
CA ASP A 300 -3.08 23.94 -0.24
C ASP A 300 -3.64 22.54 -0.57
N GLY A 301 -3.38 21.53 0.28
CA GLY A 301 -3.95 20.19 0.22
C GLY A 301 -3.18 19.21 -0.66
N PHE A 302 -2.00 19.55 -1.19
CA PHE A 302 -1.17 18.59 -1.91
C PHE A 302 -0.56 17.60 -0.91
N VAL A 303 -0.46 16.34 -1.31
CA VAL A 303 0.11 15.26 -0.50
C VAL A 303 1.23 14.62 -1.30
N PHE A 304 2.45 14.64 -0.75
CA PHE A 304 3.67 14.21 -1.43
C PHE A 304 4.73 13.82 -0.40
N GLY A 305 5.88 13.33 -0.85
CA GLY A 305 6.91 12.88 0.06
C GLY A 305 8.06 12.15 -0.59
N GLY A 306 8.78 11.38 0.24
CA GLY A 306 9.90 10.58 -0.23
C GLY A 306 10.13 9.33 0.62
N PHE A 307 10.62 8.29 -0.03
CA PHE A 307 11.11 7.07 0.61
C PHE A 307 12.62 7.19 0.85
N ALA A 308 13.02 7.05 2.12
CA ALA A 308 14.40 6.99 2.56
C ALA A 308 14.86 5.53 2.66
N SER A 309 15.75 5.13 1.75
CA SER A 309 16.34 3.78 1.67
C SER A 309 17.47 3.53 2.70
N GLN A 310 17.76 4.51 3.56
CA GLN A 310 18.69 4.37 4.67
C GLN A 310 18.17 5.10 5.91
N PRO A 311 18.61 4.71 7.12
CA PRO A 311 18.43 5.47 8.34
C PRO A 311 18.85 6.93 8.20
N TRP A 312 18.05 7.83 8.76
CA TRP A 312 18.42 9.25 8.83
C TRP A 312 19.52 9.46 9.86
N ASN A 313 20.59 10.12 9.41
CA ASN A 313 21.74 10.52 10.22
C ASN A 313 22.00 12.02 10.05
N LEU A 314 22.53 12.65 11.10
CA LEU A 314 23.00 14.03 11.02
C LEU A 314 24.30 14.05 10.22
N ASP A 315 24.21 14.48 8.97
CA ASP A 315 25.37 14.63 8.08
C ASP A 315 25.18 15.90 7.23
N PRO A 316 26.14 16.85 7.27
CA PRO A 316 26.13 18.03 6.41
C PRO A 316 26.36 17.71 4.91
N LYS A 317 26.53 16.44 4.53
CA LYS A 317 26.65 15.97 3.14
C LYS A 317 25.43 15.17 2.72
N PHE A 318 25.23 15.05 1.42
CA PHE A 318 24.25 14.13 0.87
C PHE A 318 24.72 12.67 1.04
N TYR A 319 23.77 11.78 1.36
CA TYR A 319 23.97 10.33 1.47
C TYR A 319 22.75 9.59 0.90
N GLY A 320 22.65 8.27 1.15
CA GLY A 320 21.57 7.41 0.66
C GLY A 320 21.97 6.52 -0.53
N THR A 321 21.01 5.75 -1.04
CA THR A 321 21.16 4.86 -2.20
C THR A 321 20.24 5.26 -3.36
N ASP A 322 20.38 4.59 -4.50
CA ASP A 322 19.50 4.75 -5.66
C ASP A 322 18.12 4.10 -5.49
N GLU A 323 17.86 3.39 -4.38
CA GLU A 323 16.53 2.92 -4.01
C GLU A 323 15.62 4.03 -3.44
N ASN A 324 16.18 5.19 -3.08
CA ASN A 324 15.39 6.35 -2.69
C ASN A 324 14.48 6.79 -3.82
N PHE A 325 13.28 7.28 -3.50
CA PHE A 325 12.43 7.92 -4.51
C PHE A 325 11.57 9.01 -3.88
N LEU A 326 11.18 9.98 -4.71
CA LEU A 326 10.13 10.93 -4.36
C LEU A 326 8.79 10.44 -4.87
N PHE A 327 7.70 10.89 -4.24
CA PHE A 327 6.36 10.56 -4.67
C PHE A 327 5.39 11.74 -4.50
N ARG A 328 4.30 11.68 -5.26
CA ARG A 328 3.12 12.53 -5.11
C ARG A 328 1.89 11.65 -5.03
N LEU A 329 0.94 11.98 -4.16
CA LEU A 329 -0.32 11.27 -3.93
C LEU A 329 -1.53 12.14 -4.28
N HIS A 330 -1.44 13.45 -4.07
CA HIS A 330 -2.47 14.41 -4.44
C HIS A 330 -1.81 15.69 -5.01
N PRO A 331 -2.31 16.26 -6.12
CA PRO A 331 -3.57 15.95 -6.84
C PRO A 331 -3.53 14.73 -7.76
N ASN A 332 -2.35 14.16 -8.01
CA ASN A 332 -2.18 12.97 -8.84
C ASN A 332 -1.01 12.15 -8.34
N PHE A 333 -1.15 10.85 -8.53
CA PHE A 333 -0.19 9.85 -8.10
C PHE A 333 1.04 9.87 -9.03
N GLY A 334 2.23 9.77 -8.45
CA GLY A 334 3.48 9.75 -9.21
C GLY A 334 4.65 9.25 -8.36
N ILE A 335 5.58 8.54 -8.99
CA ILE A 335 6.79 7.99 -8.37
C ILE A 335 7.98 8.43 -9.21
N PHE A 336 8.95 9.05 -8.57
CA PHE A 336 10.10 9.68 -9.22
C PHE A 336 11.39 9.06 -8.68
N ARG A 337 11.99 8.18 -9.47
CA ARG A 337 13.21 7.45 -9.13
C ARG A 337 14.46 8.22 -9.56
N PRO A 338 15.63 7.92 -8.99
CA PRO A 338 16.82 8.65 -9.30
C PRO A 338 17.22 8.54 -10.78
N THR A 339 17.68 9.65 -11.35
CA THR A 339 18.07 9.76 -12.77
C THR A 339 19.45 9.16 -13.05
N GLY A 340 20.24 8.89 -12.00
CA GLY A 340 21.64 8.49 -12.10
C GLY A 340 22.62 9.64 -12.37
N LEU A 341 22.15 10.89 -12.49
CA LEU A 341 23.02 12.05 -12.78
C LEU A 341 23.89 12.47 -11.59
N ASN A 342 23.42 12.23 -10.37
CA ASN A 342 24.15 12.53 -9.14
C ASN A 342 23.69 11.59 -8.00
N LYS A 343 24.34 11.69 -6.84
CA LYS A 343 24.06 10.88 -5.65
C LYS A 343 23.48 11.72 -4.49
N ASN A 344 22.81 12.82 -4.81
CA ASN A 344 22.28 13.75 -3.81
C ASN A 344 20.94 13.28 -3.23
N PHE A 345 20.85 12.04 -2.75
CA PHE A 345 19.56 11.40 -2.49
C PHE A 345 18.84 11.96 -1.26
N MET A 346 19.52 11.99 -0.11
CA MET A 346 18.97 12.51 1.14
C MET A 346 20.01 13.36 1.89
N TYR A 347 19.53 14.31 2.68
CA TYR A 347 20.32 15.28 3.43
C TYR A 347 19.62 15.61 4.74
N LEU A 348 20.36 15.66 5.85
CA LEU A 348 19.81 16.05 7.14
C LEU A 348 20.89 16.72 7.98
N ASN A 349 20.69 18.00 8.29
CA ASN A 349 21.67 18.79 9.00
C ASN A 349 20.99 19.78 9.95
N ILE A 350 21.67 20.14 11.04
CA ILE A 350 21.20 21.10 12.05
C ILE A 350 22.36 21.89 12.63
N ASN A 351 22.06 23.04 13.25
CA ASN A 351 23.00 23.83 14.05
C ASN A 351 24.28 24.27 13.29
N THR A 352 24.20 24.43 11.96
CA THR A 352 25.29 24.96 11.14
C THR A 352 24.99 26.37 10.65
N GLN A 353 26.00 27.23 10.55
CA GLN A 353 25.79 28.63 10.13
C GLN A 353 25.80 28.78 8.59
N THR A 354 26.59 27.97 7.90
CA THR A 354 26.88 28.13 6.47
C THR A 354 26.11 27.17 5.57
N LEU A 355 25.47 26.16 6.15
CA LEU A 355 24.75 25.12 5.41
C LEU A 355 23.26 25.13 5.81
N PRO A 356 22.36 24.69 4.93
CA PRO A 356 20.94 24.58 5.23
C PRO A 356 20.70 23.66 6.43
N ASN A 357 19.86 24.10 7.38
CA ASN A 357 19.46 23.29 8.53
C ASN A 357 18.01 22.83 8.34
N GLY A 358 17.82 21.52 8.30
CA GLY A 358 16.56 20.89 7.93
C GLY A 358 16.79 19.53 7.29
N LEU A 359 15.72 19.01 6.68
CA LEU A 359 15.69 17.71 6.02
C LEU A 359 15.41 17.90 4.54
N GLY A 360 16.21 17.28 3.68
CA GLY A 360 16.09 17.39 2.24
C GLY A 360 16.25 16.07 1.50
N MET A 361 15.65 15.98 0.32
CA MET A 361 15.83 14.89 -0.63
C MET A 361 15.96 15.45 -2.05
N GLY A 362 17.06 15.09 -2.72
CA GLY A 362 17.27 15.38 -4.14
C GLY A 362 17.64 16.83 -4.43
N GLY A 363 18.23 17.06 -5.60
CA GLY A 363 18.62 18.38 -6.09
C GLY A 363 20.01 18.77 -5.58
N GLN A 364 20.12 20.00 -5.08
CA GLN A 364 21.36 20.56 -4.53
C GLN A 364 21.05 21.46 -3.33
N LEU A 365 22.07 21.85 -2.56
CA LEU A 365 21.88 22.74 -1.42
C LEU A 365 21.13 24.02 -1.84
N ASN A 366 20.11 24.40 -1.06
CA ASN A 366 19.17 25.51 -1.31
C ASN A 366 18.21 25.33 -2.50
N TYR A 367 18.33 24.24 -3.26
CA TYR A 367 17.50 23.91 -4.42
C TYR A 367 17.16 22.41 -4.41
N PHE A 368 16.40 22.00 -3.40
CA PHE A 368 16.05 20.61 -3.17
C PHE A 368 14.77 20.21 -3.92
N GLY A 369 14.70 18.96 -4.37
CA GLY A 369 13.47 18.39 -4.91
C GLY A 369 12.36 18.30 -3.87
N LEU A 370 12.75 18.02 -2.62
CA LEU A 370 11.91 18.11 -1.43
C LEU A 370 12.74 18.62 -0.25
N TRP A 371 12.24 19.60 0.49
CA TRP A 371 12.87 20.18 1.68
C TRP A 371 11.86 20.55 2.74
N ILE A 372 12.21 20.29 4.00
CA ILE A 372 11.55 20.82 5.19
C ILE A 372 12.60 21.59 6.01
N ASP A 373 12.33 22.86 6.29
CA ASP A 373 13.20 23.70 7.11
C ASP A 373 13.17 23.27 8.59
N GLN A 374 14.25 23.54 9.33
CA GLN A 374 14.30 23.31 10.77
C GLN A 374 13.21 24.07 11.56
N SER A 375 12.64 25.16 11.01
CA SER A 375 11.49 25.85 11.60
C SER A 375 10.21 25.01 11.59
N PHE A 376 10.19 23.95 10.76
CA PHE A 376 9.13 22.96 10.64
C PHE A 376 7.75 23.47 10.18
N ASP A 377 7.65 24.74 9.80
CA ASP A 377 6.45 25.36 9.23
C ASP A 377 6.58 25.59 7.71
N LYS A 378 7.79 25.52 7.16
CA LYS A 378 8.12 25.84 5.77
C LYS A 378 8.90 24.73 5.09
N GLY A 379 8.66 24.57 3.80
CA GLY A 379 9.42 23.68 2.93
C GLY A 379 9.55 24.23 1.52
N CYS A 380 10.35 23.56 0.70
CA CYS A 380 10.41 23.85 -0.73
C CYS A 380 10.47 22.58 -1.57
N SER A 381 9.89 22.63 -2.77
CA SER A 381 10.02 21.62 -3.82
C SER A 381 10.46 22.34 -5.10
N LYS A 382 11.78 22.48 -5.27
CA LYS A 382 12.37 23.27 -6.35
C LYS A 382 12.81 22.34 -7.47
N ALA A 383 12.14 22.48 -8.61
CA ALA A 383 12.26 21.54 -9.73
C ALA A 383 12.03 22.23 -11.08
N GLU A 384 12.64 23.38 -11.37
CA GLU A 384 12.53 24.03 -12.69
C GLU A 384 13.70 23.63 -13.61
N PRO A 385 13.47 22.90 -14.73
CA PRO A 385 12.22 22.28 -15.17
C PRO A 385 11.90 20.94 -14.47
N ARG A 386 12.92 20.28 -13.88
CA ARG A 386 12.82 19.07 -13.06
C ARG A 386 13.92 19.02 -12.01
N CYS A 387 13.70 18.28 -10.92
CA CYS A 387 14.76 17.94 -9.97
C CYS A 387 15.84 17.10 -10.68
N THR A 388 17.10 17.49 -10.55
CA THR A 388 18.22 16.80 -11.22
C THR A 388 18.43 15.38 -10.71
N THR A 389 18.21 15.13 -9.42
CA THR A 389 18.43 13.81 -8.79
C THR A 389 17.33 12.83 -9.12
N TYR A 390 16.05 13.24 -9.03
CA TYR A 390 14.91 12.32 -9.15
C TYR A 390 14.11 12.47 -10.45
N GLY A 391 14.42 13.45 -11.29
CA GLY A 391 13.60 13.78 -12.46
C GLY A 391 12.20 14.29 -12.08
N SER A 392 11.90 14.41 -10.79
CA SER A 392 10.60 14.79 -10.31
C SER A 392 10.25 16.21 -10.74
N PRO A 393 8.97 16.48 -10.99
CA PRO A 393 8.51 17.85 -11.08
C PRO A 393 8.38 18.45 -9.67
N GLN A 394 7.83 19.66 -9.60
CA GLN A 394 7.42 20.23 -8.34
C GLN A 394 6.32 19.34 -7.73
N LEU A 395 6.50 18.97 -6.46
CA LEU A 395 5.64 18.05 -5.72
C LEU A 395 4.54 18.78 -4.95
N SER A 396 4.88 19.93 -4.37
CA SER A 396 4.01 20.82 -3.60
C SER A 396 3.22 21.78 -4.49
N SER A 397 2.17 22.40 -3.95
CA SER A 397 1.34 23.37 -4.69
C SER A 397 2.13 24.53 -5.33
N LYS A 398 3.20 24.96 -4.66
CA LYS A 398 4.10 26.08 -5.03
C LYS A 398 5.56 25.67 -4.77
N PRO A 399 6.56 26.33 -5.40
CA PRO A 399 7.98 26.02 -5.18
C PRO A 399 8.37 26.11 -3.70
N ASP A 400 7.85 27.11 -2.99
CA ASP A 400 7.91 27.22 -1.54
C ASP A 400 6.51 27.01 -0.96
N PHE A 401 6.38 26.17 0.06
CA PHE A 401 5.08 25.77 0.62
C PHE A 401 5.07 25.87 2.15
N GLN A 402 3.86 26.00 2.70
CA GLN A 402 3.63 25.92 4.14
C GLN A 402 3.19 24.51 4.50
N VAL A 403 3.81 23.96 5.55
CA VAL A 403 3.50 22.63 6.06
C VAL A 403 2.15 22.67 6.80
N ASP A 404 1.27 21.73 6.46
CA ASP A 404 0.05 21.43 7.23
C ASP A 404 0.31 20.25 8.18
N THR A 405 0.68 19.10 7.61
CA THR A 405 0.96 17.87 8.39
C THR A 405 2.18 17.14 7.83
N VAL A 406 2.99 16.57 8.72
CA VAL A 406 4.10 15.66 8.37
C VAL A 406 3.91 14.35 9.13
N GLU A 407 3.93 13.24 8.40
CA GLU A 407 3.97 11.90 8.94
C GLU A 407 5.24 11.18 8.54
N VAL A 408 5.76 10.37 9.44
CA VAL A 408 6.87 9.46 9.16
C VAL A 408 6.44 8.04 9.48
N TRP A 409 6.55 7.19 8.47
CA TRP A 409 6.23 5.78 8.55
C TRP A 409 7.50 4.96 8.44
N LEU A 410 7.82 4.17 9.45
CA LEU A 410 8.86 3.14 9.36
C LEU A 410 8.30 1.94 8.59
N VAL A 411 9.00 1.48 7.55
CA VAL A 411 8.56 0.39 6.69
C VAL A 411 9.47 -0.84 6.80
N GLY A 412 8.87 -2.02 6.67
CA GLY A 412 9.55 -3.29 6.75
C GLY A 412 9.78 -3.80 8.19
N PRO A 413 10.43 -4.95 8.32
CA PRO A 413 10.73 -5.53 9.62
C PRO A 413 11.72 -4.64 10.38
N VAL A 414 11.43 -4.41 11.66
CA VAL A 414 12.39 -3.77 12.56
C VAL A 414 13.47 -4.81 12.85
N LYS A 415 14.73 -4.49 12.53
CA LYS A 415 15.85 -5.26 13.07
C LYS A 415 15.78 -5.11 14.59
N LYS A 416 15.50 -6.20 15.30
CA LYS A 416 15.76 -6.23 16.74
C LYS A 416 17.21 -5.80 16.92
N LYS A 417 17.45 -4.84 17.80
CA LYS A 417 18.82 -4.49 18.15
C LYS A 417 19.48 -5.76 18.68
N GLU A 418 20.72 -6.00 18.29
CA GLU A 418 21.58 -7.09 18.78
C GLU A 418 21.80 -7.04 20.32
N GLU A 419 21.14 -6.12 21.04
CA GLU A 419 21.10 -6.07 22.50
C GLU A 419 20.46 -7.34 23.11
N ASP A 420 19.51 -7.99 22.41
CA ASP A 420 18.89 -9.26 22.86
C ASP A 420 19.76 -10.50 22.55
N ASP A 421 20.62 -10.44 21.52
CA ASP A 421 21.47 -11.57 21.11
C ASP A 421 22.80 -11.59 21.90
N GLU A 422 23.28 -10.45 22.41
CA GLU A 422 24.38 -10.43 23.38
C GLU A 422 24.00 -11.09 24.71
N ASP A 423 22.72 -11.09 25.10
CA ASP A 423 22.27 -11.71 26.36
C ASP A 423 22.16 -13.24 26.27
N GLU A 424 22.19 -13.84 25.08
CA GLU A 424 22.25 -15.30 24.91
C GLU A 424 23.67 -15.86 25.14
N ASP A 425 24.72 -15.07 24.85
CA ASP A 425 26.13 -15.47 24.99
C ASP A 425 26.81 -14.92 26.27
N MET A 426 26.11 -14.12 27.08
CA MET A 426 26.63 -13.54 28.33
C MET A 426 26.36 -14.44 29.54
N THR A 427 27.37 -14.60 30.39
CA THR A 427 27.24 -15.32 31.66
C THR A 427 26.34 -14.55 32.64
N GLU A 428 25.69 -15.26 33.57
CA GLU A 428 24.82 -14.65 34.60
C GLU A 428 25.54 -13.58 35.46
N GLU A 429 26.87 -13.69 35.61
CA GLU A 429 27.70 -12.70 36.28
C GLU A 429 27.86 -11.41 35.48
N GLU A 430 27.95 -11.50 34.14
CA GLU A 430 28.06 -10.36 33.24
C GLU A 430 26.72 -9.60 33.13
N LYS A 431 25.59 -10.33 33.17
CA LYS A 431 24.25 -9.74 33.26
C LYS A 431 24.06 -8.93 34.55
N GLN A 432 24.51 -9.46 35.70
CA GLN A 432 24.49 -8.74 36.98
C GLN A 432 25.41 -7.51 37.03
N MET A 433 26.40 -7.43 36.15
CA MET A 433 27.40 -6.36 36.09
C MET A 433 27.03 -5.22 35.14
N ARG A 434 26.03 -5.40 34.27
CA ARG A 434 25.58 -4.43 33.24
C ARG A 434 24.79 -3.24 33.80
N GLY A 435 24.41 -3.27 35.10
CA GLY A 435 23.71 -2.20 35.80
C GLY A 435 24.49 -1.49 36.92
N LYS A 436 25.73 -1.92 37.21
CA LYS A 436 26.54 -1.35 38.30
C LYS A 436 27.40 -0.21 37.78
N SER A 437 27.34 0.95 38.45
CA SER A 437 28.15 2.12 38.11
C SER A 437 29.63 1.76 38.16
N VAL A 438 30.45 2.36 37.29
CA VAL A 438 31.91 2.18 37.27
C VAL A 438 32.54 2.46 38.65
N LEU A 439 31.92 3.32 39.46
CA LEU A 439 32.35 3.64 40.83
C LEU A 439 32.00 2.56 41.88
N ASP A 440 31.06 1.65 41.57
CA ASP A 440 30.71 0.52 42.44
C ASP A 440 31.73 -0.64 42.28
N ARG A 441 32.55 -0.62 41.23
CA ARG A 441 33.54 -1.67 40.91
C ARG A 441 34.88 -1.51 41.63
N GLU A 442 35.20 -0.32 42.13
CA GLU A 442 36.51 -0.02 42.73
C GLU A 442 36.36 0.56 44.15
N LEU A 443 36.39 -0.33 45.15
CA LEU A 443 36.40 0.03 46.58
C LEU A 443 37.53 1.01 46.94
N GLU A 444 38.67 0.92 46.27
CA GLU A 444 39.82 1.82 46.47
C GLU A 444 39.53 3.25 45.99
N SER A 445 38.79 3.39 44.89
CA SER A 445 38.40 4.68 44.31
C SER A 445 37.36 5.40 45.19
N LYS A 446 36.45 4.64 45.83
CA LYS A 446 35.52 5.18 46.84
C LYS A 446 36.24 5.66 48.11
N ALA A 447 37.21 4.88 48.61
CA ALA A 447 38.01 5.26 49.78
C ALA A 447 38.90 6.49 49.52
N MET A 448 39.41 6.66 48.30
CA MET A 448 40.26 7.79 47.91
C MET A 448 39.46 9.10 47.82
N LEU A 449 38.22 9.07 47.32
CA LEU A 449 37.31 10.22 47.25
C LEU A 449 36.90 10.74 48.64
N GLU A 450 36.73 9.82 49.59
CA GLU A 450 36.40 10.13 50.98
C GLU A 450 37.59 10.78 51.72
N LEU A 451 38.80 10.28 51.49
CA LEU A 451 40.06 10.88 51.97
C LEU A 451 40.32 12.29 51.39
N MET A 452 39.84 12.57 50.17
CA MET A 452 39.94 13.89 49.52
C MET A 452 38.82 14.86 49.92
N GLY A 453 37.94 14.49 50.85
CA GLY A 453 36.89 15.38 51.38
C GLY A 453 35.77 15.71 50.39
N ARG A 454 35.53 14.87 49.37
CA ARG A 454 34.43 15.01 48.40
C ARG A 454 33.43 13.86 48.54
N PRO A 455 32.44 13.95 49.45
CA PRO A 455 31.43 12.89 49.58
C PRO A 455 30.49 12.82 48.37
N GLN A 456 30.04 11.62 48.02
CA GLN A 456 29.12 11.35 46.91
C GLN A 456 27.72 11.91 47.18
N VAL A 457 27.15 12.61 46.19
CA VAL A 457 25.80 13.24 46.27
C VAL A 457 24.69 12.32 45.72
N SER A 458 25.00 11.07 45.37
CA SER A 458 24.13 10.21 44.55
C SER A 458 23.40 9.07 45.29
N GLU A 459 23.59 8.87 46.61
CA GLU A 459 22.95 7.74 47.31
C GLU A 459 21.44 7.94 47.57
N GLY A 460 20.88 9.14 47.37
CA GLY A 460 19.48 9.44 47.70
C GLY A 460 18.43 9.20 46.61
N ILE A 461 18.80 8.76 45.40
CA ILE A 461 17.87 8.56 44.27
C ILE A 461 18.15 7.23 43.58
N ARG A 462 17.96 6.13 44.30
CA ARG A 462 17.79 4.79 43.70
C ARG A 462 16.50 4.20 44.29
N GLU A 463 15.48 4.05 43.46
CA GLU A 463 14.30 3.26 43.80
C GLU A 463 14.72 1.78 43.83
N GLU A 464 14.37 1.08 44.92
CA GLU A 464 14.72 -0.33 45.11
C GLU A 464 13.78 -1.24 44.31
N ASP A 465 14.32 -1.96 43.32
CA ASP A 465 13.63 -3.07 42.67
C ASP A 465 13.45 -4.23 43.66
N THR A 466 12.22 -4.44 44.11
CA THR A 466 11.84 -5.58 44.95
C THR A 466 11.51 -6.79 44.08
N THR A 467 12.48 -7.67 43.88
CA THR A 467 12.25 -9.06 43.51
C THR A 467 12.59 -9.94 44.70
N GLN A 468 11.56 -10.43 45.40
CA GLN A 468 11.71 -11.53 46.36
C GLN A 468 10.73 -12.64 45.99
N ASP A 469 11.29 -13.73 45.49
CA ASP A 469 10.73 -15.07 45.53
C ASP A 469 10.41 -15.47 46.98
N GLY A 470 9.27 -16.14 47.17
CA GLY A 470 8.88 -16.80 48.43
C GLY A 470 8.07 -18.07 48.14
N PRO A 471 8.33 -19.21 48.82
CA PRO A 471 7.89 -20.54 48.39
C PRO A 471 6.50 -20.97 48.88
N GLU A 472 6.00 -22.04 48.27
CA GLU A 472 4.77 -22.79 48.58
C GLU A 472 4.56 -23.13 50.07
N ALA A 473 3.32 -23.00 50.56
CA ALA A 473 2.67 -24.03 51.39
C ALA A 473 1.16 -23.75 51.62
N SER A 474 0.36 -24.78 51.39
CA SER A 474 -1.05 -24.91 51.77
C SER A 474 -1.32 -24.64 53.26
N LYS A 475 -2.44 -23.96 53.56
CA LYS A 475 -3.44 -24.46 54.54
C LYS A 475 -4.75 -23.66 54.52
N VAL A 476 -5.82 -24.42 54.31
CA VAL A 476 -7.22 -24.26 54.70
C VAL A 476 -7.39 -23.47 56.02
N ILE A 477 -8.36 -22.53 56.07
CA ILE A 477 -9.52 -22.48 57.00
C ILE A 477 -10.34 -21.19 56.77
N SER A 478 -11.65 -21.40 56.81
CA SER A 478 -12.83 -20.53 56.71
C SER A 478 -12.99 -19.40 57.74
N LEU A 479 -14.03 -18.60 57.49
CA LEU A 479 -14.78 -17.65 58.36
C LEU A 479 -14.27 -16.20 58.22
N PHE A 480 -15.06 -15.21 57.81
CA PHE A 480 -16.51 -14.96 57.89
C PHE A 480 -17.03 -14.26 56.63
#